data_AF-A0A7C9LCV8-F1
#
_entry.id   AF-A0A7C9LCV8-F1
#
_cell.length_a   1.000
_cell.length_b   1.000
_cell.length_c   1.000
_cell.angle_alpha   90.00
_cell.angle_beta   90.00
_cell.angle_gamma   90.00
#
_symmetry.space_group_name_H-M   'P 1'
#
loop_
_entity.id
_entity.type
_entity.pdbx_description
1 polymer ?
#
loop_
_entity_poly.entity_id
_entity_poly.type
_entity_poly.pdbx_seq_one_letter_code
_entity_poly.pdbx_strand_id
1 'polypeptide(L)'
;MTRPSLPTQARARRRTRPALVAASALTVIALAGCAAPAPAEPDTIPDAASETSLVLIPMPDLEPVPDPAPPLTAAESEAARLADADAQWAALLVTYPDAVRPADPFAGYISEADRLDVRRACYDAEGLTIEEGFAATDPDGPAISISAQPQDEAEAIAAWGCDATHPIQRTASGPTDAELGWIYDYLVAYSAPCLEANGIDNPPAAPRDEWVTKWPDYVWFPSTGTAPMDPETEQALFELCLDVDTKMAELRAAQGQG
;
A
#
# COMPACT_ATOMS: atom_id res chain seq x y z
N MET A 1 -39.13 -40.09 -3.00
CA MET A 1 -37.94 -40.81 -2.53
C MET A 1 -37.42 -40.05 -1.32
N THR A 2 -37.65 -40.64 -0.16
CA THR A 2 -37.68 -39.97 1.15
C THR A 2 -36.34 -40.22 1.84
N ARG A 3 -35.55 -39.17 2.08
CA ARG A 3 -34.31 -39.28 2.87
C ARG A 3 -34.65 -39.26 4.37
N PRO A 4 -34.06 -40.15 5.18
CA PRO A 4 -34.29 -40.16 6.62
C PRO A 4 -33.36 -39.18 7.35
N SER A 5 -33.95 -38.42 8.28
CA SER A 5 -33.28 -37.60 9.29
C SER A 5 -32.94 -38.43 10.53
N LEU A 6 -31.72 -38.32 11.07
CA LEU A 6 -31.30 -38.75 12.41
C LEU A 6 -29.94 -38.08 12.76
N PRO A 7 -29.49 -37.99 14.04
CA PRO A 7 -30.01 -37.09 15.07
C PRO A 7 -28.91 -36.30 15.82
N THR A 8 -29.37 -35.32 16.59
CA THR A 8 -28.69 -34.56 17.65
C THR A 8 -27.83 -35.40 18.61
N GLN A 9 -26.56 -35.04 18.79
CA GLN A 9 -25.69 -35.29 19.97
C GLN A 9 -24.52 -34.27 19.93
N ALA A 10 -23.91 -33.78 21.01
CA ALA A 10 -24.19 -33.71 22.43
C ALA A 10 -23.25 -32.62 23.01
N ARG A 11 -23.68 -31.96 24.08
CA ARG A 11 -22.93 -30.96 24.85
C ARG A 11 -21.67 -31.54 25.51
N ALA A 12 -20.57 -30.78 25.52
CA ALA A 12 -19.50 -30.72 26.54
C ALA A 12 -18.31 -29.93 25.97
N ARG A 13 -17.59 -29.03 26.62
CA ARG A 13 -17.50 -28.54 28.00
C ARG A 13 -16.89 -27.13 27.92
N ARG A 14 -17.55 -26.13 28.50
CA ARG A 14 -16.93 -24.83 28.80
C ARG A 14 -15.76 -25.06 29.76
N ARG A 15 -14.54 -24.76 29.32
CA ARG A 15 -13.39 -24.55 30.22
C ARG A 15 -13.38 -23.07 30.61
N THR A 16 -13.97 -22.79 31.77
CA THR A 16 -13.78 -21.55 32.52
C THR A 16 -12.31 -21.44 32.91
N ARG A 17 -11.59 -20.45 32.36
CA ARG A 17 -10.30 -20.00 32.90
C ARG A 17 -10.58 -18.86 33.89
N PRO A 18 -10.04 -18.91 35.12
CA PRO A 18 -10.23 -17.86 36.10
C PRO A 18 -9.45 -16.59 35.69
N ALA A 19 -10.13 -15.46 35.83
CA ALA A 19 -9.59 -14.12 35.71
C ALA A 19 -8.54 -13.85 36.80
N LEU A 20 -7.39 -13.30 36.40
CA LEU A 20 -6.42 -12.71 37.31
C LEU A 20 -6.51 -11.19 37.13
N VAL A 21 -7.26 -10.58 38.05
CA VAL A 21 -7.40 -9.12 38.18
C VAL A 21 -6.15 -8.62 38.90
N ALA A 22 -5.26 -7.95 38.18
CA ALA A 22 -4.16 -7.19 38.77
C ALA A 22 -4.60 -5.73 38.88
N ALA A 23 -5.06 -5.35 40.08
CA ALA A 23 -5.28 -3.96 40.46
C ALA A 23 -3.92 -3.26 40.62
N SER A 24 -3.60 -2.36 39.69
CA SER A 24 -2.43 -1.48 39.81
C SER A 24 -2.88 -0.10 40.29
N ALA A 25 -2.22 0.34 41.36
CA ALA A 25 -2.60 1.45 42.21
C ALA A 25 -2.44 2.81 41.53
N LEU A 26 -3.44 3.67 41.77
CA LEU A 26 -3.35 5.11 41.64
C LEU A 26 -2.12 5.65 42.38
N THR A 27 -1.29 6.43 41.69
CA THR A 27 -0.38 7.37 42.33
C THR A 27 -0.70 8.77 41.82
N VAL A 28 -1.45 9.53 42.63
CA VAL A 28 -1.70 10.95 42.42
C VAL A 28 -0.52 11.71 43.03
N ILE A 29 0.31 12.33 42.20
CA ILE A 29 1.29 13.32 42.64
C ILE A 29 0.77 14.68 42.22
N ALA A 30 0.11 15.37 43.14
CA ALA A 30 -0.20 16.79 43.04
C ALA A 30 0.99 17.59 43.57
N LEU A 31 1.79 18.16 42.67
CA LEU A 31 2.77 19.18 43.01
C LEU A 31 2.20 20.55 42.62
N ALA A 32 1.59 21.20 43.60
CA ALA A 32 1.25 22.62 43.53
C ALA A 32 2.53 23.45 43.78
N GLY A 33 3.16 23.91 42.70
CA GLY A 33 4.22 24.90 42.76
C GLY A 33 3.66 26.29 42.45
N CYS A 34 3.51 27.14 43.47
CA CYS A 34 3.27 28.57 43.29
C CYS A 34 4.55 29.23 42.75
N ALA A 35 4.59 29.51 41.45
CA ALA A 35 5.59 30.40 40.86
C ALA A 35 4.98 31.79 40.69
N ALA A 36 5.68 32.81 41.20
CA ALA A 36 5.31 34.21 41.11
C ALA A 36 5.32 34.71 39.64
N PRO A 37 4.44 35.66 39.26
CA PRO A 37 4.44 36.22 37.92
C PRO A 37 5.67 37.12 37.73
N ALA A 38 6.57 36.71 36.84
CA ALA A 38 7.58 37.59 36.27
C ALA A 38 6.89 38.61 35.33
N PRO A 39 7.39 39.86 35.24
CA PRO A 39 6.87 40.83 34.30
C PRO A 39 7.01 40.33 32.87
N ALA A 40 5.91 40.39 32.11
CA ALA A 40 5.86 40.04 30.70
C ALA A 40 6.93 40.82 29.93
N GLU A 41 7.93 40.10 29.41
CA GLU A 41 8.76 40.62 28.33
C GLU A 41 7.86 40.80 27.11
N PRO A 42 8.04 41.87 26.31
CA PRO A 42 7.25 42.08 25.11
C PRO A 42 7.41 40.87 24.20
N ASP A 43 6.29 40.19 23.95
CA ASP A 43 6.16 39.13 22.96
C ASP A 43 6.74 39.63 21.65
N THR A 44 7.97 39.24 21.38
CA THR A 44 8.51 39.28 20.03
C THR A 44 7.79 38.14 19.35
N ILE A 45 6.62 38.41 18.77
CA ILE A 45 5.95 37.47 17.88
C ILE A 45 7.02 37.12 16.84
N PRO A 46 7.57 35.88 16.84
CA PRO A 46 8.43 35.47 15.76
C PRO A 46 7.54 35.56 14.52
N ASP A 47 8.00 36.32 13.54
CA ASP A 47 7.37 36.41 12.23
C ASP A 47 7.41 35.00 11.63
N ALA A 48 6.39 34.19 11.93
CA ALA A 48 6.30 32.77 11.64
C ALA A 48 5.82 32.55 10.20
N ALA A 49 6.39 33.31 9.29
CA ALA A 49 6.38 33.06 7.86
C ALA A 49 7.85 32.97 7.42
N SER A 50 8.57 31.98 7.96
CA SER A 50 9.65 31.40 7.16
C SER A 50 8.95 30.71 6.01
N GLU A 51 8.78 31.43 4.90
CA GLU A 51 8.51 30.82 3.61
C GLU A 51 9.66 29.86 3.36
N THR A 52 9.47 28.57 3.69
CA THR A 52 10.43 27.51 3.41
C THR A 52 10.53 27.45 1.89
N SER A 53 11.46 28.21 1.34
CA SER A 53 11.71 28.24 -0.08
C SER A 53 12.25 26.87 -0.47
N LEU A 54 11.43 26.06 -1.12
CA LEU A 54 11.84 24.75 -1.58
C LEU A 54 13.02 24.90 -2.57
N VAL A 55 13.96 23.97 -2.46
CA VAL A 55 15.19 23.95 -3.25
C VAL A 55 14.99 23.06 -4.47
N LEU A 56 14.97 23.67 -5.65
CA LEU A 56 15.01 22.95 -6.91
C LEU A 56 16.44 22.51 -7.21
N ILE A 57 16.63 21.21 -7.43
CA ILE A 57 17.87 20.68 -7.99
C ILE A 57 17.73 20.44 -9.51
N PRO A 58 18.81 20.60 -10.30
CA PRO A 58 18.75 20.32 -11.73
C PRO A 58 18.51 18.83 -11.99
N MET A 59 17.60 18.52 -12.92
CA MET A 59 17.35 17.16 -13.38
C MET A 59 18.60 16.61 -14.11
N PRO A 60 19.12 15.42 -13.73
CA PRO A 60 20.20 14.78 -14.46
C PRO A 60 19.77 14.37 -15.87
N ASP A 61 20.75 14.29 -16.77
CA ASP A 61 20.54 13.69 -18.09
C ASP A 61 20.51 12.16 -17.96
N LEU A 62 19.31 11.59 -18.02
CA LEU A 62 19.05 10.15 -17.88
C LEU A 62 18.60 9.52 -19.21
N GLU A 63 18.85 10.16 -20.35
CA GLU A 63 18.41 9.65 -21.64
C GLU A 63 19.34 8.55 -22.21
N PRO A 64 18.78 7.56 -22.92
CA PRO A 64 17.35 7.35 -23.18
C PRO A 64 16.67 6.49 -22.10
N VAL A 65 15.36 6.74 -21.88
CA VAL A 65 14.48 5.79 -21.17
C VAL A 65 14.43 4.48 -21.94
N PRO A 66 14.58 3.32 -21.28
CA PRO A 66 14.43 2.02 -21.93
C PRO A 66 13.01 1.80 -22.47
N ASP A 67 12.94 1.14 -23.62
CA ASP A 67 11.67 0.69 -24.18
C ASP A 67 10.95 -0.23 -23.18
N PRO A 68 9.64 -0.07 -22.97
CA PRO A 68 8.89 -0.96 -22.11
C PRO A 68 8.90 -2.39 -22.65
N ALA A 69 8.77 -3.37 -21.76
CA ALA A 69 8.48 -4.73 -22.17
C ALA A 69 7.24 -4.77 -23.09
N PRO A 70 7.23 -5.64 -24.12
CA PRO A 70 6.02 -5.84 -24.90
C PRO A 70 4.87 -6.28 -23.99
N PRO A 71 3.61 -5.92 -24.33
CA PRO A 71 2.44 -6.40 -23.61
C PRO A 71 2.39 -7.92 -23.58
N LEU A 72 1.84 -8.46 -22.49
CA LEU A 72 1.60 -9.89 -22.35
C LEU A 72 0.65 -10.39 -23.43
N THR A 73 0.97 -11.54 -24.00
CA THR A 73 0.02 -12.31 -24.80
C THR A 73 -1.10 -12.85 -23.92
N ALA A 74 -2.24 -13.24 -24.52
CA ALA A 74 -3.35 -13.83 -23.77
C ALA A 74 -2.95 -15.07 -22.96
N ALA A 75 -2.01 -15.88 -23.47
CA ALA A 75 -1.50 -17.06 -22.77
C ALA A 75 -0.65 -16.68 -21.55
N GLU A 76 0.17 -15.63 -21.66
CA GLU A 76 0.98 -15.13 -20.55
C GLU A 76 0.12 -14.42 -19.51
N SER A 77 -0.89 -13.65 -19.92
CA SER A 77 -1.88 -13.06 -19.00
C SER A 77 -2.62 -14.13 -18.19
N GLU A 78 -3.01 -15.23 -18.82
CA GLU A 78 -3.67 -16.34 -18.13
C GLU A 78 -2.73 -17.08 -17.19
N ALA A 79 -1.47 -17.31 -17.61
CA ALA A 79 -0.46 -17.89 -16.74
C ALA A 79 -0.19 -16.99 -15.52
N ALA A 80 -0.15 -15.67 -15.70
CA ALA A 80 0.01 -14.71 -14.61
C ALA A 80 -1.19 -14.74 -13.65
N ARG A 81 -2.44 -14.78 -14.16
CA ARG A 81 -3.65 -14.92 -13.33
C ARG A 81 -3.56 -16.14 -12.42
N LEU A 82 -3.18 -17.29 -12.98
CA LEU A 82 -3.05 -18.53 -12.23
C LEU A 82 -1.94 -18.44 -11.17
N ALA A 83 -0.79 -17.87 -11.52
CA ALA A 83 0.31 -17.66 -10.59
C ALA A 83 -0.08 -16.72 -9.43
N ASP A 84 -0.80 -15.63 -9.71
CA ASP A 84 -1.28 -14.70 -8.70
C ASP A 84 -2.30 -15.37 -7.76
N ALA A 85 -3.24 -16.15 -8.31
CA ALA A 85 -4.22 -16.89 -7.52
C ALA A 85 -3.54 -17.96 -6.63
N ASP A 86 -2.49 -18.61 -7.13
CA ASP A 86 -1.68 -19.58 -6.38
C ASP A 86 -0.87 -18.91 -5.27
N ALA A 87 -0.27 -17.75 -5.53
CA ALA A 87 0.49 -16.98 -4.54
C ALA A 87 -0.42 -16.48 -3.41
N GLN A 88 -1.59 -15.93 -3.75
CA GLN A 88 -2.59 -15.50 -2.76
C GLN A 88 -3.08 -16.67 -1.91
N TRP A 89 -3.32 -17.83 -2.52
CA TRP A 89 -3.71 -19.03 -1.78
C TRP A 89 -2.59 -19.53 -0.86
N ALA A 90 -1.34 -19.52 -1.33
CA ALA A 90 -0.19 -19.87 -0.52
C ALA A 90 -0.03 -18.94 0.70
N ALA A 91 -0.29 -17.64 0.53
CA ALA A 91 -0.30 -16.68 1.64
C ALA A 91 -1.41 -16.98 2.66
N LEU A 92 -2.60 -17.38 2.20
CA LEU A 92 -3.70 -17.80 3.08
C LEU A 92 -3.31 -19.03 3.92
N LEU A 93 -2.63 -20.01 3.31
CA LEU A 93 -2.18 -21.23 3.99
C LEU A 93 -1.12 -20.97 5.09
N VAL A 94 -0.43 -19.83 5.07
CA VAL A 94 0.47 -19.45 6.18
C VAL A 94 -0.32 -19.25 7.47
N THR A 95 -1.52 -18.68 7.37
CA THR A 95 -2.41 -18.42 8.53
C THR A 95 -3.36 -19.59 8.79
N TYR A 96 -3.91 -20.20 7.74
CA TYR A 96 -4.88 -21.29 7.81
C TYR A 96 -4.37 -22.53 7.07
N PRO A 97 -3.44 -23.31 7.66
CA PRO A 97 -2.74 -24.39 6.97
C PRO A 97 -3.63 -25.56 6.54
N ASP A 98 -4.78 -25.72 7.18
CA ASP A 98 -5.76 -26.78 6.89
C ASP A 98 -6.84 -26.33 5.88
N ALA A 99 -6.79 -25.08 5.41
CA ALA A 99 -7.77 -24.53 4.48
C ALA A 99 -7.78 -25.33 3.17
N VAL A 100 -8.99 -25.58 2.66
CA VAL A 100 -9.19 -26.32 1.40
C VAL A 100 -9.54 -25.33 0.30
N ARG A 101 -8.73 -25.32 -0.77
CA ARG A 101 -8.94 -24.41 -1.91
C ARG A 101 -10.22 -24.75 -2.65
N PRO A 102 -11.13 -23.78 -2.87
CA PRO A 102 -12.22 -23.93 -3.81
C PRO A 102 -11.71 -24.24 -5.22
N ALA A 103 -12.50 -24.97 -6.03
CA ALA A 103 -12.18 -25.17 -7.44
C ALA A 103 -12.20 -23.82 -8.17
N ASP A 104 -11.29 -23.62 -9.15
CA ASP A 104 -11.02 -22.34 -9.85
C ASP A 104 -12.30 -21.49 -10.05
N PRO A 105 -12.47 -20.42 -9.25
CA PRO A 105 -13.72 -19.67 -9.24
C PRO A 105 -13.80 -18.65 -10.39
N PHE A 106 -12.79 -18.60 -11.27
CA PHE A 106 -12.68 -17.60 -12.33
C PHE A 106 -13.93 -17.52 -13.23
N ALA A 107 -14.55 -16.33 -13.24
CA ALA A 107 -15.73 -16.03 -14.03
C ALA A 107 -15.46 -15.03 -15.18
N GLY A 108 -14.21 -14.58 -15.31
CA GLY A 108 -13.80 -13.62 -16.34
C GLY A 108 -13.09 -12.40 -15.75
N TYR A 109 -12.38 -11.67 -16.60
CA TYR A 109 -11.70 -10.44 -16.21
C TYR A 109 -12.68 -9.27 -16.08
N ILE A 110 -12.35 -8.34 -15.19
CA ILE A 110 -13.04 -7.05 -15.05
C ILE A 110 -12.14 -5.89 -15.44
N SER A 111 -12.75 -4.74 -15.72
CA SER A 111 -12.02 -3.49 -15.95
C SER A 111 -11.62 -2.85 -14.62
N GLU A 112 -10.61 -1.97 -14.63
CA GLU A 112 -10.23 -1.20 -13.44
C GLU A 112 -11.37 -0.27 -12.98
N ALA A 113 -12.15 0.26 -13.93
CA ALA A 113 -13.32 1.09 -13.62
C ALA A 113 -14.41 0.33 -12.86
N ASP A 114 -14.57 -0.97 -13.14
CA ASP A 114 -15.58 -1.82 -12.49
C ASP A 114 -15.05 -2.52 -11.24
N ARG A 115 -13.73 -2.43 -10.96
CA ARG A 115 -13.06 -3.24 -9.92
C ARG A 115 -13.73 -3.12 -8.57
N LEU A 116 -13.96 -1.89 -8.12
CA LEU A 116 -14.48 -1.63 -6.78
C LEU A 116 -15.92 -2.11 -6.63
N ASP A 117 -16.77 -1.84 -7.63
CA ASP A 117 -18.19 -2.18 -7.55
C ASP A 117 -18.42 -3.69 -7.61
N VAL A 118 -17.72 -4.40 -8.51
CA VAL A 118 -17.83 -5.87 -8.63
C VAL A 118 -17.30 -6.54 -7.36
N ARG A 119 -16.15 -6.09 -6.85
CA ARG A 119 -15.55 -6.68 -5.65
C ARG A 119 -16.35 -6.38 -4.39
N ARG A 120 -16.90 -5.16 -4.25
CA ARG A 120 -17.79 -4.79 -3.13
C ARG A 120 -19.03 -5.68 -3.12
N ALA A 121 -19.67 -5.84 -4.28
CA ALA A 121 -20.85 -6.70 -4.40
C ALA A 121 -20.58 -8.15 -4.01
N CYS A 122 -19.39 -8.69 -4.34
CA CYS A 122 -19.00 -10.03 -3.94
C CYS A 122 -18.79 -10.13 -2.41
N TYR A 123 -18.03 -9.19 -1.83
CA TYR A 123 -17.79 -9.15 -0.39
C TYR A 123 -19.07 -9.01 0.41
N ASP A 124 -19.99 -8.13 -0.01
CA ASP A 124 -21.31 -7.96 0.62
C ASP A 124 -22.15 -9.24 0.54
N ALA A 125 -22.10 -9.96 -0.59
CA ALA A 125 -22.84 -11.21 -0.77
C ALA A 125 -22.33 -12.33 0.15
N GLU A 126 -21.02 -12.36 0.42
CA GLU A 126 -20.37 -13.27 1.37
C GLU A 126 -20.50 -12.79 2.82
N GLY A 127 -21.05 -11.58 3.06
CA GLY A 127 -21.22 -11.01 4.39
C GLY A 127 -19.91 -10.54 5.03
N LEU A 128 -18.89 -10.24 4.23
CA LEU A 128 -17.57 -9.81 4.69
C LEU A 128 -17.61 -8.36 5.17
N THR A 129 -16.82 -8.05 6.20
CA THR A 129 -16.56 -6.66 6.56
C THR A 129 -15.62 -6.04 5.54
N ILE A 130 -15.98 -4.87 5.01
CA ILE A 130 -15.20 -4.14 4.01
C ILE A 130 -14.56 -2.92 4.66
N GLU A 131 -13.27 -2.73 4.42
CA GLU A 131 -12.56 -1.48 4.68
C GLU A 131 -12.33 -0.76 3.35
N GLU A 132 -12.74 0.50 3.30
CA GLU A 132 -12.54 1.38 2.15
C GLU A 132 -11.28 2.23 2.35
N GLY A 133 -10.44 2.31 1.32
CA GLY A 133 -9.29 3.18 1.29
C GLY A 133 -9.54 4.38 0.38
N PHE A 134 -9.15 5.56 0.86
CA PHE A 134 -9.34 6.86 0.19
C PHE A 134 -7.98 7.45 -0.21
N ALA A 135 -7.99 8.38 -1.16
CA ALA A 135 -6.79 9.11 -1.51
C ALA A 135 -6.37 10.01 -0.33
N ALA A 136 -5.07 10.06 -0.03
CA ALA A 136 -4.56 10.92 1.05
C ALA A 136 -4.89 12.41 0.81
N THR A 137 -4.91 12.82 -0.46
CA THR A 137 -5.24 14.17 -0.91
C THR A 137 -6.74 14.46 -0.97
N ASP A 138 -7.60 13.44 -0.87
CA ASP A 138 -9.07 13.57 -0.88
C ASP A 138 -9.73 12.48 -0.02
N PRO A 139 -9.65 12.60 1.32
CA PRO A 139 -10.16 11.59 2.25
C PRO A 139 -11.69 11.50 2.28
N ASP A 140 -12.39 12.56 1.85
CA ASP A 140 -13.86 12.59 1.73
C ASP A 140 -14.35 12.22 0.31
N GLY A 141 -13.40 11.90 -0.59
CA GLY A 141 -13.66 11.51 -1.96
C GLY A 141 -14.22 10.09 -2.12
N PRO A 142 -14.42 9.63 -3.37
CA PRO A 142 -14.76 8.24 -3.62
C PRO A 142 -13.63 7.31 -3.17
N ALA A 143 -13.98 6.14 -2.64
CA ALA A 143 -13.00 5.10 -2.32
C ALA A 143 -12.18 4.73 -3.57
N ILE A 144 -10.87 4.61 -3.42
CA ILE A 144 -9.92 4.20 -4.48
C ILE A 144 -9.50 2.73 -4.33
N SER A 145 -9.78 2.15 -3.18
CA SER A 145 -9.52 0.74 -2.87
C SER A 145 -10.55 0.21 -1.89
N ILE A 146 -10.74 -1.10 -1.92
CA ILE A 146 -11.50 -1.83 -0.90
C ILE A 146 -10.75 -3.10 -0.54
N SER A 147 -10.81 -3.48 0.72
CA SER A 147 -10.24 -4.73 1.24
C SER A 147 -11.26 -5.43 2.12
N ALA A 148 -11.30 -6.77 2.05
CA ALA A 148 -12.06 -7.56 3.01
C ALA A 148 -11.26 -7.69 4.31
N GLN A 149 -11.96 -7.70 5.44
CA GLN A 149 -11.40 -7.85 6.78
C GLN A 149 -11.85 -9.18 7.39
N PRO A 150 -11.36 -10.33 6.89
CA PRO A 150 -11.81 -11.64 7.35
C PRO A 150 -11.45 -11.88 8.83
N GLN A 151 -12.40 -12.39 9.60
CA GLN A 151 -12.24 -12.66 11.04
C GLN A 151 -11.92 -14.14 11.32
N ASP A 152 -12.15 -15.02 10.35
CA ASP A 152 -11.86 -16.45 10.45
C ASP A 152 -11.48 -17.08 9.10
N GLU A 153 -11.21 -18.39 9.12
CA GLU A 153 -10.80 -19.17 7.95
C GLU A 153 -11.86 -19.13 6.83
N ALA A 154 -13.14 -19.22 7.18
CA ALA A 154 -14.21 -19.27 6.18
C ALA A 154 -14.33 -17.92 5.46
N GLU A 155 -14.27 -16.82 6.21
CA GLU A 155 -14.26 -15.47 5.64
C GLU A 155 -13.01 -15.20 4.80
N ALA A 156 -11.84 -15.70 5.21
CA ALA A 156 -10.60 -15.54 4.43
C ALA A 156 -10.67 -16.30 3.09
N ILE A 157 -11.24 -17.52 3.09
CA ILE A 157 -11.47 -18.30 1.87
C ILE A 157 -12.49 -17.59 0.97
N ALA A 158 -13.55 -17.00 1.53
CA ALA A 158 -14.53 -16.24 0.78
C ALA A 158 -13.93 -14.99 0.14
N ALA A 159 -13.11 -14.23 0.89
CA ALA A 159 -12.38 -13.07 0.37
C ALA A 159 -11.47 -13.45 -0.83
N TRP A 160 -10.66 -14.50 -0.67
CA TRP A 160 -9.84 -15.04 -1.76
C TRP A 160 -10.70 -15.46 -2.96
N GLY A 161 -11.84 -16.09 -2.71
CA GLY A 161 -12.78 -16.51 -3.75
C GLY A 161 -13.29 -15.32 -4.57
N CYS A 162 -13.68 -14.23 -3.91
CA CYS A 162 -14.11 -13.00 -4.57
C CYS A 162 -13.00 -12.38 -5.44
N ASP A 163 -11.77 -12.30 -4.93
CA ASP A 163 -10.63 -11.78 -5.69
C ASP A 163 -10.28 -12.66 -6.91
N ALA A 164 -10.33 -13.99 -6.75
CA ALA A 164 -10.03 -14.95 -7.81
C ALA A 164 -11.15 -15.10 -8.85
N THR A 165 -12.39 -14.81 -8.49
CA THR A 165 -13.56 -14.88 -9.41
C THR A 165 -13.46 -13.80 -10.49
N HIS A 166 -13.05 -12.59 -10.11
CA HIS A 166 -13.07 -11.40 -10.96
C HIS A 166 -11.73 -10.64 -10.93
N PRO A 167 -10.63 -11.25 -11.40
CA PRO A 167 -9.35 -10.57 -11.47
C PRO A 167 -9.35 -9.51 -12.57
N ILE A 168 -8.44 -8.55 -12.47
CA ILE A 168 -8.13 -7.66 -13.59
C ILE A 168 -7.18 -8.39 -14.53
N GLN A 169 -7.39 -8.23 -15.84
CA GLN A 169 -6.48 -8.78 -16.81
C GLN A 169 -5.13 -8.07 -16.73
N ARG A 170 -4.09 -8.81 -16.36
CA ARG A 170 -2.72 -8.33 -16.44
C ARG A 170 -2.29 -8.28 -17.91
N THR A 171 -2.12 -7.07 -18.43
CA THR A 171 -1.64 -6.84 -19.81
C THR A 171 -0.19 -6.39 -19.86
N ALA A 172 0.35 -5.87 -18.75
CA ALA A 172 1.74 -5.45 -18.62
C ALA A 172 2.61 -6.54 -18.00
N SER A 173 3.79 -6.75 -18.59
CA SER A 173 4.79 -7.72 -18.13
C SER A 173 5.47 -7.30 -16.82
N GLY A 174 5.33 -6.04 -16.42
CA GLY A 174 6.17 -5.40 -15.40
C GLY A 174 7.42 -4.79 -16.04
N PRO A 175 8.22 -4.04 -15.26
CA PRO A 175 9.44 -3.41 -15.77
C PRO A 175 10.51 -4.46 -16.08
N THR A 176 11.24 -4.27 -17.18
CA THR A 176 12.44 -5.04 -17.52
C THR A 176 13.62 -4.69 -16.60
N ASP A 177 14.67 -5.52 -16.55
CA ASP A 177 15.92 -5.21 -15.84
C ASP A 177 16.53 -3.85 -16.27
N ALA A 178 16.34 -3.47 -17.53
CA ALA A 178 16.80 -2.18 -18.04
C ALA A 178 15.96 -1.03 -17.48
N GLU A 179 14.63 -1.14 -17.51
CA GLU A 179 13.71 -0.16 -16.91
C GLU A 179 13.94 -0.04 -15.41
N LEU A 180 14.05 -1.17 -14.72
CA LEU A 180 14.42 -1.26 -13.32
C LEU A 180 15.74 -0.51 -13.08
N GLY A 181 16.79 -0.85 -13.83
CA GLY A 181 18.07 -0.16 -13.72
C GLY A 181 17.97 1.36 -13.92
N TRP A 182 17.15 1.81 -14.87
CA TRP A 182 16.90 3.22 -15.12
C TRP A 182 16.15 3.89 -13.96
N ILE A 183 15.11 3.24 -13.43
CA ILE A 183 14.38 3.71 -12.25
C ILE A 183 15.34 3.89 -11.08
N TYR A 184 16.20 2.92 -10.81
CA TYR A 184 17.22 3.04 -9.77
C TYR A 184 18.13 4.25 -10.00
N ASP A 185 18.64 4.42 -11.21
CA ASP A 185 19.52 5.53 -11.56
C ASP A 185 18.81 6.89 -11.36
N TYR A 186 17.52 7.00 -11.69
CA TYR A 186 16.68 8.17 -11.38
C TYR A 186 16.53 8.43 -9.88
N LEU A 187 16.22 7.39 -9.10
CA LEU A 187 16.00 7.52 -7.66
C LEU A 187 17.27 8.00 -6.95
N VAL A 188 18.44 7.48 -7.33
CA VAL A 188 19.74 7.84 -6.73
C VAL A 188 20.27 9.18 -7.23
N ALA A 189 20.13 9.47 -8.53
CA ALA A 189 20.71 10.68 -9.11
C ALA A 189 19.84 11.93 -8.92
N TYR A 190 18.54 11.77 -8.71
CA TYR A 190 17.60 12.89 -8.62
C TYR A 190 16.67 12.83 -7.41
N SER A 191 15.86 11.78 -7.27
CA SER A 191 14.78 11.78 -6.28
C SER A 191 15.30 11.92 -4.84
N ALA A 192 16.25 11.07 -4.42
CA ALA A 192 16.82 11.16 -3.08
C ALA A 192 17.56 12.50 -2.85
N PRO A 193 18.46 12.95 -3.76
CA PRO A 193 19.09 14.27 -3.61
C PRO A 193 18.11 15.45 -3.57
N CYS A 194 16.98 15.38 -4.28
CA CYS A 194 15.96 16.43 -4.26
C CYS A 194 15.28 16.52 -2.89
N LEU A 195 14.90 15.37 -2.35
CA LEU A 195 14.32 15.28 -1.01
C LEU A 195 15.32 15.75 0.06
N GLU A 196 16.58 15.32 -0.02
CA GLU A 196 17.66 15.74 0.90
C GLU A 196 17.93 17.26 0.84
N ALA A 197 17.90 17.85 -0.35
CA ALA A 197 18.03 19.30 -0.53
C ALA A 197 16.88 20.10 0.12
N ASN A 198 15.74 19.44 0.36
CA ASN A 198 14.56 19.99 1.02
C ASN A 198 14.42 19.50 2.48
N GLY A 199 15.51 18.99 3.08
CA GLY A 199 15.57 18.62 4.49
C GLY A 199 14.94 17.27 4.83
N ILE A 200 14.73 16.41 3.84
CA ILE A 200 14.21 15.05 4.01
C ILE A 200 15.35 14.05 3.91
N ASP A 201 15.75 13.53 5.07
CA ASP A 201 16.78 12.50 5.17
C ASP A 201 16.26 11.16 4.61
N ASN A 202 17.02 10.58 3.68
CA ASN A 202 16.72 9.27 3.12
C ASN A 202 17.79 8.24 3.52
N PRO A 203 17.41 6.97 3.75
CA PRO A 203 18.39 5.92 3.97
C PRO A 203 19.26 5.75 2.72
N PRO A 204 20.52 5.29 2.87
CA PRO A 204 21.38 5.04 1.72
C PRO A 204 20.76 3.97 0.81
N ALA A 205 20.91 4.17 -0.50
CA ALA A 205 20.44 3.22 -1.50
C ALA A 205 21.15 1.86 -1.36
N ALA A 206 20.41 0.78 -1.60
CA ALA A 206 21.00 -0.53 -1.81
C ALA A 206 21.82 -0.56 -3.11
N PRO A 207 22.75 -1.51 -3.29
CA PRO A 207 23.42 -1.71 -4.57
C PRO A 207 22.41 -1.94 -5.71
N ARG A 208 22.69 -1.38 -6.89
CA ARG A 208 21.80 -1.42 -8.05
C ARG A 208 21.41 -2.84 -8.47
N ASP A 209 22.39 -3.75 -8.51
CA ASP A 209 22.18 -5.16 -8.88
C ASP A 209 21.29 -5.89 -7.86
N GLU A 210 21.48 -5.61 -6.57
CA GLU A 210 20.63 -6.11 -5.51
C GLU A 210 19.20 -5.59 -5.63
N TRP A 211 19.03 -4.29 -5.92
CA TRP A 211 17.72 -3.67 -6.11
C TRP A 211 16.98 -4.27 -7.31
N VAL A 212 17.63 -4.43 -8.46
CA VAL A 212 17.01 -5.04 -9.66
C VAL A 212 16.63 -6.49 -9.39
N THR A 213 17.50 -7.26 -8.73
CA THR A 213 17.28 -8.70 -8.51
C THR A 213 16.15 -9.00 -7.52
N LYS A 214 15.98 -8.14 -6.50
CA LYS A 214 14.99 -8.36 -5.44
C LYS A 214 13.64 -7.68 -5.71
N TRP A 215 13.50 -6.97 -6.83
CA TRP A 215 12.23 -6.36 -7.19
C TRP A 215 11.15 -7.44 -7.40
N PRO A 216 9.91 -7.27 -6.90
CA PRO A 216 9.38 -6.14 -6.11
C PRO A 216 9.45 -6.35 -4.57
N ASP A 217 10.09 -7.41 -4.09
CA ASP A 217 10.07 -7.84 -2.69
C ASP A 217 10.93 -6.98 -1.74
N TYR A 218 11.92 -6.28 -2.27
CA TYR A 218 12.80 -5.39 -1.51
C TYR A 218 12.92 -4.06 -2.23
N VAL A 219 12.31 -3.02 -1.66
CA VAL A 219 12.27 -1.74 -2.35
C VAL A 219 12.70 -0.61 -1.44
N TRP A 220 13.96 -0.21 -1.62
CA TRP A 220 14.41 1.11 -1.23
C TRP A 220 13.80 2.12 -2.20
N PHE A 221 13.00 3.03 -1.66
CA PHE A 221 12.48 4.21 -2.36
C PHE A 221 12.71 5.44 -1.50
N PRO A 222 13.27 6.52 -2.05
CA PRO A 222 13.23 7.82 -1.42
C PRO A 222 11.78 8.24 -1.15
N SER A 223 11.48 8.73 0.05
CA SER A 223 10.14 9.18 0.42
C SER A 223 10.21 10.25 1.50
N THR A 224 9.11 10.97 1.68
CA THR A 224 8.91 11.87 2.83
C THR A 224 8.82 11.11 4.16
N GLY A 225 8.56 9.80 4.11
CA GLY A 225 8.56 8.90 5.26
C GLY A 225 7.58 9.36 6.34
N THR A 226 8.10 9.64 7.54
CA THR A 226 7.34 10.20 8.66
C THR A 226 7.78 11.63 9.00
N ALA A 227 8.40 12.33 8.05
CA ALA A 227 8.82 13.71 8.27
C ALA A 227 7.58 14.57 8.60
N PRO A 228 7.62 15.37 9.67
CA PRO A 228 6.50 16.24 10.01
C PRO A 228 6.41 17.36 8.96
N MET A 229 5.44 17.27 8.08
CA MET A 229 5.19 18.23 7.00
C MET A 229 3.70 18.52 6.93
N ASP A 230 3.34 19.77 6.63
CA ASP A 230 1.95 20.11 6.33
C ASP A 230 1.60 19.66 4.88
N PRO A 231 0.32 19.38 4.58
CA PRO A 231 -0.07 18.86 3.28
C PRO A 231 0.24 19.78 2.09
N GLU A 232 0.26 21.10 2.28
CA GLU A 232 0.57 22.05 1.20
C GLU A 232 2.05 21.97 0.83
N THR A 233 2.94 21.93 1.84
CA THR A 233 4.37 21.73 1.63
C THR A 233 4.67 20.35 1.03
N GLU A 234 3.96 19.30 1.46
CA GLU A 234 4.14 17.95 0.92
C GLU A 234 3.75 17.88 -0.55
N GLN A 235 2.60 18.45 -0.93
CA GLN A 235 2.18 18.55 -2.32
C GLN A 235 3.19 19.34 -3.16
N ALA A 236 3.64 20.50 -2.66
CA ALA A 236 4.62 21.32 -3.37
C ALA A 236 5.97 20.58 -3.54
N LEU A 237 6.37 19.76 -2.56
CA LEU A 237 7.55 18.93 -2.66
C LEU A 237 7.39 17.80 -3.67
N PHE A 238 6.22 17.15 -3.77
CA PHE A 238 5.95 16.13 -4.79
C PHE A 238 5.96 16.71 -6.21
N GLU A 239 5.45 17.93 -6.39
CA GLU A 239 5.52 18.63 -7.69
C GLU A 239 6.96 19.04 -8.05
N LEU A 240 7.77 19.38 -7.04
CA LEU A 240 9.16 19.79 -7.23
C LEU A 240 10.11 18.61 -7.46
N CYS A 241 9.98 17.57 -6.63
CA CYS A 241 10.77 16.35 -6.65
C CYS A 241 9.98 15.24 -7.36
N LEU A 242 9.75 15.46 -8.66
CA LEU A 242 8.89 14.63 -9.51
C LEU A 242 9.11 13.13 -9.27
N ASP A 243 8.03 12.37 -9.18
CA ASP A 243 8.12 10.92 -9.06
C ASP A 243 8.63 10.28 -10.36
N VAL A 244 9.16 9.06 -10.23
CA VAL A 244 9.80 8.35 -11.34
C VAL A 244 8.81 7.97 -12.45
N ASP A 245 7.56 7.67 -12.11
CA ASP A 245 6.55 7.25 -13.07
C ASP A 245 6.12 8.43 -13.94
N THR A 246 5.87 9.59 -13.32
CA THR A 246 5.58 10.83 -14.04
C THR A 246 6.76 11.20 -14.94
N LYS A 247 8.00 11.10 -14.44
CA LYS A 247 9.16 11.42 -15.29
C LYS A 247 9.32 10.48 -16.48
N MET A 248 9.18 9.18 -16.25
CA MET A 248 9.24 8.19 -17.32
C MET A 248 8.14 8.44 -18.37
N ALA A 249 6.93 8.79 -17.95
CA ALA A 249 5.83 9.11 -18.85
C ALA A 249 6.14 10.33 -19.73
N GLU A 250 6.69 11.41 -19.15
CA GLU A 250 7.12 12.60 -19.91
C GLU A 250 8.16 12.24 -20.99
N LEU A 251 9.19 11.49 -20.60
CA LEU A 251 10.30 11.14 -21.49
C LEU A 251 9.83 10.19 -22.61
N ARG A 252 8.96 9.23 -22.29
CA ARG A 252 8.33 8.36 -23.30
C ARG A 252 7.47 9.16 -24.26
N ALA A 253 6.67 10.10 -23.77
CA ALA A 253 5.88 10.98 -24.63
C ALA A 253 6.77 11.81 -25.56
N ALA A 254 7.91 12.32 -25.06
CA ALA A 254 8.89 13.05 -25.86
C ALA A 254 9.55 12.18 -26.95
N GLN A 255 9.70 10.88 -26.69
CA GLN A 255 10.21 9.88 -27.64
C GLN A 255 9.13 9.34 -28.60
N GLY A 256 7.86 9.74 -28.43
CA GLY A 256 6.73 9.25 -29.23
C GLY A 256 6.24 7.85 -28.83
N GLN A 257 6.44 7.46 -27.56
CA GLN A 257 6.07 6.16 -26.98
C GLN A 257 4.83 6.20 -26.07
N GLY A 258 4.06 7.30 -26.10
CA GLY A 258 2.87 7.53 -25.26
C GLY A 258 1.56 7.07 -25.87
#